data_AF-A0A6V7IIW0-F1
#
_entry.id   AF-A0A6V7IIW0-F1
#
_cell.length_a   1.000
_cell.length_b   1.000
_cell.length_c   1.000
_cell.angle_alpha   90.00
_cell.angle_beta   90.00
_cell.angle_gamma   90.00
#
_symmetry.space_group_name_H-M   'P 1'
#
loop_
_entity.id
_entity.type
_entity.pdbx_description
1 polymer ?
#
loop_
_entity_poly.entity_id
_entity_poly.type
_entity_poly.pdbx_seq_one_letter_code
_entity_poly.pdbx_strand_id
1 'polypeptide(L)'
;LDEPLQLGGPFIDSIPYKPAPNNILCPCEIAGWGRINEHQSSLHLRWTTVSVLSPSECKARYAEHRRNEFCAMDMTKKTSMME
;
A
#
# COMPACT_ATOMS: atom_id res chain seq x y z
N LEU A 1 0.32 23.30 1.88
CA LEU A 1 1.17 23.91 0.85
C LEU A 1 1.02 25.40 1.02
N ASP A 2 2.11 26.15 0.91
CA ASP A 2 2.04 27.61 1.03
C ASP A 2 1.25 28.22 -0.13
N GLU A 3 1.24 27.55 -1.29
CA GLU A 3 0.42 27.89 -2.46
C GLU A 3 -0.27 26.65 -3.06
N PRO A 4 -1.46 26.79 -3.68
CA PRO A 4 -2.15 25.68 -4.35
C PRO A 4 -1.35 25.13 -5.53
N LEU A 5 -1.38 23.80 -5.73
CA LEU A 5 -0.87 23.21 -6.96
C LEU A 5 -1.83 23.50 -8.11
N GLN A 6 -1.28 23.80 -9.27
CA GLN A 6 -2.04 23.83 -10.52
C GLN A 6 -2.33 22.37 -10.91
N LEU A 7 -3.58 21.95 -10.72
CA LEU A 7 -4.04 20.64 -11.15
C LEU A 7 -4.26 20.63 -12.66
N GLY A 8 -4.11 19.45 -13.27
CA GLY A 8 -4.28 19.26 -14.70
C GLY A 8 -2.94 19.14 -15.43
N GLY A 9 -2.90 18.24 -16.41
CA GLY A 9 -1.67 17.80 -17.07
C GLY A 9 -1.29 16.36 -16.70
N PRO A 10 -0.17 15.83 -17.23
CA PRO A 10 0.15 14.41 -17.11
C PRO A 10 0.76 13.99 -15.77
N PHE A 11 1.10 14.93 -14.89
CA PHE A 11 1.95 14.65 -13.71
C PHE A 11 1.33 15.06 -12.36
N ILE A 12 0.29 15.88 -12.33
CA ILE A 12 -0.31 16.39 -11.09
C ILE A 12 -1.84 16.27 -11.18
N ASP A 13 -2.38 15.40 -10.33
CA ASP A 13 -3.82 15.23 -10.17
C ASP A 13 -4.16 14.82 -8.73
N SER A 14 -5.44 14.93 -8.39
CA SER A 14 -6.01 14.53 -7.11
C SER A 14 -6.36 13.04 -7.09
N ILE A 15 -6.25 12.42 -5.91
CA ILE A 15 -6.75 11.06 -5.70
C ILE A 15 -8.16 11.17 -5.11
N PRO A 16 -9.20 10.59 -5.74
CA PRO A 16 -10.55 10.64 -5.21
C PRO A 16 -10.64 9.82 -3.92
N TYR A 17 -11.24 10.39 -2.89
CA TYR A 17 -11.58 9.64 -1.69
C TYR A 17 -12.64 8.60 -2.01
N LYS A 18 -12.36 7.34 -1.66
CA LYS A 18 -13.35 6.26 -1.68
C LYS A 18 -13.57 5.78 -0.26
N PRO A 19 -14.83 5.73 0.24
CA PRO A 19 -15.11 5.10 1.51
C PRO A 19 -14.67 3.63 1.45
N ALA A 20 -14.32 3.07 2.61
CA ALA A 20 -13.77 1.71 2.71
C ALA A 20 -14.67 0.71 1.95
N PRO A 21 -14.11 -0.10 1.05
CA PRO A 21 -14.90 -1.08 0.33
C PRO A 21 -15.46 -2.11 1.32
N ASN A 22 -16.75 -2.43 1.18
CA ASN A 22 -17.40 -3.48 1.98
C ASN A 22 -16.80 -4.87 1.71
N ASN A 23 -15.98 -5.01 0.66
CA ASN A 23 -15.41 -6.26 0.18
C ASN A 23 -13.86 -6.18 0.19
N ILE A 24 -13.24 -7.03 1.00
CA ILE A 24 -11.78 -7.05 1.30
C ILE A 24 -10.94 -7.63 0.13
N LEU A 25 -11.58 -8.09 -0.95
CA LEU A 25 -10.92 -8.86 -2.02
C LEU A 25 -10.35 -8.02 -3.17
N CYS A 26 -10.36 -6.69 -3.09
CA CYS A 26 -9.79 -5.86 -4.16
C CYS A 26 -8.26 -5.77 -4.04
N PRO A 27 -7.51 -6.05 -5.12
CA PRO A 27 -6.08 -5.74 -5.14
C PRO A 27 -5.88 -4.22 -5.00
N CYS A 28 -4.91 -3.82 -4.19
CA CYS A 28 -4.49 -2.43 -4.03
C CYS A 28 -3.14 -2.23 -4.69
N GLU A 29 -2.92 -1.03 -5.22
CA GLU A 29 -1.60 -0.60 -5.65
C GLU A 29 -1.01 0.34 -4.61
N ILE A 30 0.25 0.11 -4.27
CA ILE A 30 1.03 1.01 -3.43
C ILE A 30 2.16 1.59 -4.26
N ALA A 31 2.49 2.86 -4.04
CA ALA A 31 3.57 3.53 -4.73
C ALA A 31 4.46 4.30 -3.75
N GLY A 32 5.76 4.37 -4.02
CA GLY A 32 6.70 5.13 -3.19
C GLY A 32 8.15 5.07 -3.67
N TRP A 33 9.00 5.85 -2.98
CA TRP A 33 10.44 5.95 -3.21
C TRP A 33 11.27 5.29 -2.10
N GLY A 34 10.64 4.39 -1.32
CA GLY A 34 11.25 3.77 -0.15
C GLY A 34 12.50 2.93 -0.44
N ARG A 35 13.10 2.41 0.63
CA ARG A 35 14.23 1.47 0.55
C ARG A 35 13.83 0.23 -0.25
N ILE A 36 14.63 -0.07 -1.27
CA ILE A 36 14.46 -1.26 -2.13
C ILE A 36 15.39 -2.40 -1.70
N ASN A 37 16.43 -2.09 -0.92
CA ASN A 37 17.32 -3.03 -0.26
C ASN A 37 17.94 -2.37 0.99
N GLU A 38 18.88 -3.06 1.64
CA GLU A 38 19.50 -2.58 2.88
C GLU A 38 20.30 -1.28 2.74
N HIS A 39 20.73 -0.91 1.54
CA HIS A 39 21.64 0.23 1.35
C HIS A 39 21.07 1.35 0.47
N GLN A 40 19.93 1.10 -0.20
CA GLN A 40 19.45 1.98 -1.24
C GLN A 40 17.94 2.22 -1.19
N SER A 41 17.57 3.49 -1.35
CA SER A 41 16.21 3.95 -1.67
C SER A 41 16.06 4.21 -3.17
N SER A 42 14.83 4.13 -3.68
CA SER A 42 14.60 4.34 -5.11
C SER A 42 14.64 5.82 -5.48
N LEU A 43 15.39 6.17 -6.53
CA LEU A 43 15.36 7.50 -7.15
C LEU A 43 14.13 7.69 -8.05
N HIS A 44 13.51 6.59 -8.48
CA HIS A 44 12.32 6.60 -9.34
C HIS A 44 11.12 6.11 -8.54
N LEU A 45 9.93 6.65 -8.83
CA LEU A 45 8.71 6.14 -8.23
C LEU A 45 8.54 4.68 -8.62
N ARG A 46 8.40 3.80 -7.63
CA ARG A 46 8.07 2.41 -7.83
C ARG A 46 6.67 2.13 -7.32
N TRP A 47 6.03 1.13 -7.89
CA TRP A 47 4.72 0.67 -7.46
C TRP A 47 4.66 -0.85 -7.50
N THR A 48 3.75 -1.42 -6.71
CA THR A 48 3.45 -2.85 -6.71
C THR A 48 2.01 -3.10 -6.28
N THR A 49 1.49 -4.28 -6.62
CA THR A 49 0.17 -4.75 -6.19
C THR A 49 0.28 -5.51 -4.86
N VAL A 50 -0.66 -5.26 -3.96
CA VAL A 50 -0.81 -5.95 -2.67
C VAL A 50 -2.26 -6.37 -2.47
N SER A 51 -2.47 -7.37 -1.63
CA SER A 51 -3.80 -7.81 -1.21
C SER A 51 -4.12 -7.28 0.18
N VAL A 52 -5.30 -6.69 0.35
CA VAL A 52 -5.80 -6.33 1.68
C VAL A 52 -6.16 -7.61 2.43
N LEU A 53 -5.69 -7.70 3.67
CA LEU A 53 -5.99 -8.80 4.56
C LEU A 53 -7.25 -8.54 5.35
N SER A 54 -7.98 -9.62 5.65
CA SER A 54 -9.05 -9.53 6.64
C SER A 54 -8.48 -9.15 8.02
N PRO A 55 -9.28 -8.51 8.89
CA PRO A 55 -8.84 -8.17 10.24
C PRO A 55 -8.33 -9.38 11.03
N SER A 56 -8.96 -10.55 10.87
CA SER A 56 -8.53 -11.80 11.50
C SER A 56 -7.18 -12.28 10.97
N GLU A 57 -6.96 -12.25 9.65
CA GLU A 57 -5.68 -12.61 9.05
C GLU A 57 -4.54 -11.68 9.47
N CYS A 58 -4.84 -10.39 9.67
CA CYS A 58 -3.82 -9.48 10.18
C CYS A 58 -3.50 -9.76 11.66
N LYS A 59 -4.54 -9.93 12.50
CA LYS A 59 -4.38 -10.18 13.94
C LYS A 59 -3.68 -11.50 14.24
N ALA A 60 -3.85 -12.50 13.38
CA ALA A 60 -3.13 -13.78 13.47
C ALA A 60 -1.62 -13.63 13.22
N ARG A 61 -1.19 -12.59 12.49
CA ARG A 61 0.22 -12.35 12.14
C ARG A 61 0.89 -11.32 13.03
N TYR A 62 0.15 -10.34 13.51
CA TYR A 62 0.66 -9.24 14.31
C TYR A 62 -0.20 -9.08 15.57
N ALA A 63 0.43 -9.19 16.74
CA ALA A 63 -0.24 -9.18 18.04
C ALA A 63 -0.91 -7.83 18.37
N GLU A 64 -0.44 -6.74 17.76
CA GLU A 64 -0.95 -5.39 17.96
C GLU A 64 -1.55 -4.84 16.66
N HIS A 65 -2.81 -4.42 16.73
CA HIS A 65 -3.49 -3.72 15.65
C HIS A 65 -4.50 -2.72 16.23
N ARG A 66 -4.46 -1.47 15.78
CA ARG A 66 -5.43 -0.43 16.19
C ARG A 66 -6.71 -0.54 15.36
N ARG A 67 -7.83 -0.05 15.91
CA ARG A 67 -9.15 -0.14 15.23
C ARG A 67 -9.23 0.60 13.89
N ASN A 68 -8.34 1.56 13.67
CA ASN A 68 -8.31 2.44 12.49
C ASN A 68 -7.16 2.11 11.54
N GLU A 69 -6.61 0.91 11.64
CA GLU A 69 -5.57 0.40 10.76
C GLU A 69 -6.16 -0.74 9.91
N PHE A 70 -5.49 -1.07 8.81
CA PHE A 70 -5.72 -2.28 8.04
C PHE A 70 -4.36 -2.81 7.58
N CYS A 71 -4.34 -4.06 7.11
CA CYS A 71 -3.11 -4.71 6.69
C CYS A 71 -3.21 -5.09 5.22
N ALA A 72 -2.11 -4.93 4.51
CA ALA A 72 -1.98 -5.38 3.13
C ALA A 72 -0.65 -6.12 2.99
N MET A 73 -0.62 -7.12 2.11
CA MET A 73 0.59 -7.91 1.89
C MET A 73 0.81 -8.19 0.41
N ASP A 74 2.09 -8.28 0.05
CA ASP A 74 2.50 -8.82 -1.24
C ASP A 74 2.39 -10.35 -1.22
N MET A 75 1.41 -10.87 -1.97
CA MET A 75 1.14 -12.31 -2.04
C MET A 75 2.17 -13.06 -2.89
N THR A 76 3.01 -12.38 -3.68
CA THR A 76 4.04 -13.02 -4.49
C THR A 76 5.21 -13.57 -3.66
N LYS A 77 5.43 -13.01 -2.45
CA LYS A 77 6.43 -13.51 -1.49
C LYS A 77 5.95 -14.70 -0.66
N LYS A 78 4.69 -15.13 -0.79
CA LYS A 78 4.16 -16.29 -0.06
C LYS A 78 4.85 -17.60 -0.47
N THR A 79 5.42 -17.66 -1.67
CA THR A 79 6.10 -18.85 -2.20
C THR A 79 7.52 -19.05 -1.64
N SER A 80 8.16 -18.01 -1.07
CA SER A 80 9.57 -18.09 -0.62
C SER A 80 9.75 -18.28 0.88
N MET A 81 8.68 -18.53 1.64
CA MET A 81 8.73 -18.79 3.09
C MET A 81 8.27 -20.22 3.44
N MET A 82 8.26 -21.12 2.45
CA MET A 82 7.94 -22.55 2.58
C MET A 82 9.04 -23.47 2.00
N GLU A 83 10.27 -22.95 1.86
CA GLU A 83 11.47 -23.75 1.60
C GLU A 83 12.45 -23.65 2.78
#